data_AF-A0A7D5EFN3-F1
#
_entry.id   AF-A0A7D5EFN3-F1
#
_cell.length_a   1.000
_cell.length_b   1.000
_cell.length_c   1.000
_cell.angle_alpha   90.00
_cell.angle_beta   90.00
_cell.angle_gamma   90.00
#
_symmetry.space_group_name_H-M   'P 1'
#
loop_
_entity.id
_entity.type
_entity.pdbx_description
1 polymer ?
#
loop_
_entity_poly.entity_id
_entity_poly.type
_entity_poly.pdbx_seq_one_letter_code
_entity_poly.pdbx_strand_id
1 'polypeptide(L)'
;MYGERGLSDLPVFETVQEILSHYSCPSTCPATCCKIADINLDEKDLEILRQASKYKADRIESWNEDGEDHYKISPPCPFLESDKCSIYDRRPTMCRMFPFNFSNMPDVLLLFPCDMGANIFEDYVEYSKNILNRPLPAKTIEAFEQSHCSFGIKLNKGLSVPMLVFKVYDLMAFKEYLRSGLK
;
A
#
# COMPACT_ATOMS: atom_id res chain seq x y z
N MET A 1 9.07 -23.49 12.23
CA MET A 1 8.29 -22.89 13.34
C MET A 1 8.54 -21.39 13.36
N TYR A 2 7.95 -20.67 12.40
CA TYR A 2 7.90 -19.20 12.42
C TYR A 2 6.68 -18.82 13.25
N GLY A 3 6.83 -18.80 14.58
CA GLY A 3 5.73 -18.46 15.49
C GLY A 3 5.26 -17.01 15.29
N GLU A 4 3.94 -16.84 15.29
CA GLU A 4 3.15 -15.68 15.77
C GLU A 4 3.55 -14.26 15.34
N ARG A 5 4.38 -14.06 14.31
CA ARG A 5 4.63 -12.72 13.77
C ARG A 5 3.52 -12.33 12.81
N GLY A 6 2.65 -11.44 13.25
CA GLY A 6 1.62 -10.83 12.40
C GLY A 6 2.23 -9.87 11.38
N LEU A 7 1.45 -9.48 10.38
CA LEU A 7 1.88 -8.57 9.32
C LEU A 7 2.33 -7.22 9.87
N SER A 8 1.72 -6.78 10.97
CA SER A 8 2.04 -5.52 11.67
C SER A 8 3.35 -5.60 12.47
N ASP A 9 3.87 -6.80 12.73
CA ASP A 9 5.12 -7.01 13.46
C ASP A 9 6.36 -6.93 12.55
N LEU A 10 6.16 -6.68 11.24
CA LEU A 10 7.25 -6.51 10.28
C LEU A 10 7.92 -5.13 10.45
N PRO A 11 9.26 -5.03 10.53
CA PRO A 11 9.96 -3.74 10.71
C PRO A 11 9.65 -2.70 9.62
N VAL A 12 9.36 -3.17 8.41
CA VAL A 12 8.98 -2.30 7.29
C VAL A 12 7.60 -1.65 7.50
N PHE A 13 6.72 -2.26 8.29
CA PHE A 13 5.39 -1.73 8.56
C PHE A 13 5.48 -0.38 9.30
N GLU A 14 6.27 -0.30 10.37
CA GLU A 14 6.51 0.94 11.12
C GLU A 14 7.10 2.03 10.21
N THR A 15 8.09 1.67 9.39
CA THR A 15 8.71 2.60 8.43
C THR A 15 7.68 3.17 7.47
N VAL A 16 6.79 2.32 6.94
CA VAL A 16 5.71 2.75 6.05
C VAL A 16 4.70 3.62 6.79
N GLN A 17 4.26 3.24 8.00
CA GLN A 17 3.31 4.06 8.77
C GLN A 17 3.86 5.47 9.06
N GLU A 18 5.14 5.57 9.41
CA GLU A 18 5.78 6.86 9.64
C GLU A 18 5.80 7.70 8.36
N ILE A 19 6.23 7.14 7.22
CA ILE A 19 6.18 7.84 5.92
C ILE A 19 4.76 8.32 5.63
N LEU A 20 3.76 7.43 5.76
CA LEU A 20 2.36 7.74 5.45
C LEU A 20 1.76 8.80 6.36
N SER A 21 2.30 9.01 7.57
CA SER A 21 1.85 10.08 8.47
C SER A 21 2.07 11.49 7.89
N HIS A 22 2.98 11.63 6.92
CA HIS A 22 3.24 12.88 6.22
C HIS A 22 2.31 13.13 5.01
N TYR A 23 1.40 12.21 4.71
CA TYR A 23 0.53 12.27 3.53
C TYR A 23 -0.93 12.03 3.90
N SER A 24 -1.84 12.44 3.03
CA SER A 24 -3.28 12.26 3.22
C SER A 24 -3.94 11.76 1.95
N CYS A 25 -4.89 10.83 2.13
CA CYS A 25 -5.71 10.35 1.02
C CYS A 25 -6.76 11.43 0.71
N PRO A 26 -6.87 11.92 -0.53
CA PRO A 26 -7.81 12.98 -0.83
C PRO A 26 -9.25 12.50 -0.62
N SER A 27 -10.11 13.39 -0.12
CA SER A 27 -11.53 13.08 0.14
C SER A 27 -12.32 12.75 -1.13
N THR A 28 -11.79 13.14 -2.29
CA THR A 28 -12.31 12.87 -3.63
C THR A 28 -11.83 11.52 -4.19
N CYS A 29 -10.99 10.77 -3.47
CA CYS A 29 -10.48 9.48 -3.91
C CYS A 29 -11.63 8.47 -4.12
N PRO A 30 -11.73 7.79 -5.28
CA PRO A 30 -12.81 6.84 -5.58
C PRO A 30 -12.55 5.44 -4.99
N ALA A 31 -11.82 5.36 -3.87
CA ALA A 31 -11.42 4.13 -3.18
C ALA A 31 -10.78 3.07 -4.10
N THR A 32 -9.88 3.49 -5.01
CA THR A 32 -9.18 2.58 -5.93
C THR A 32 -8.47 1.45 -5.20
N CYS A 33 -7.89 1.70 -4.02
CA CYS A 33 -7.26 0.66 -3.19
C CYS A 33 -8.20 -0.51 -2.82
N CYS A 34 -9.52 -0.27 -2.71
CA CYS A 34 -10.51 -1.30 -2.43
C CYS A 34 -10.96 -2.09 -3.67
N LYS A 35 -10.49 -1.73 -4.87
CA LYS A 35 -10.97 -2.24 -6.15
C LYS A 35 -9.95 -3.07 -6.92
N ILE A 36 -8.67 -3.09 -6.51
CA ILE A 36 -7.57 -3.39 -7.45
C ILE A 36 -6.66 -4.53 -7.06
N ALA A 37 -6.53 -4.83 -5.77
CA ALA A 37 -5.51 -5.75 -5.30
C ALA A 37 -6.12 -6.72 -4.29
N ASP A 38 -5.68 -7.96 -4.40
CA ASP A 38 -5.83 -8.95 -3.36
C ASP A 38 -5.06 -8.48 -2.13
N ILE A 39 -5.66 -8.67 -0.96
CA ILE A 39 -5.08 -8.26 0.33
C ILE A 39 -5.00 -9.48 1.20
N ASN A 40 -3.77 -9.93 1.48
CA ASN A 40 -3.51 -10.96 2.47
C ASN A 40 -3.73 -10.38 3.87
N LEU A 41 -4.37 -11.17 4.73
CA LEU A 41 -4.68 -10.82 6.10
C LEU A 41 -4.09 -11.89 7.04
N ASP A 42 -3.77 -11.47 8.26
CA ASP A 42 -3.54 -12.38 9.38
C ASP A 42 -4.81 -12.51 10.26
N GLU A 43 -4.75 -13.37 11.27
CA GLU A 43 -5.89 -13.57 12.20
C GLU A 43 -6.29 -12.27 12.91
N LYS A 44 -5.32 -11.41 13.27
CA LYS A 44 -5.59 -10.13 13.94
C LYS A 44 -6.39 -9.21 13.01
N ASP A 45 -6.01 -9.14 11.74
CA ASP A 45 -6.73 -8.39 10.72
C ASP A 45 -8.15 -8.94 10.52
N LEU A 46 -8.33 -10.27 10.46
CA LEU A 46 -9.65 -10.88 10.33
C LEU A 46 -10.57 -10.54 11.52
N GLU A 47 -10.05 -10.57 12.74
CA GLU A 47 -10.80 -10.20 13.93
C GLU A 47 -11.25 -8.74 13.90
N ILE A 48 -10.39 -7.81 13.47
CA ILE A 48 -10.76 -6.39 13.26
C ILE A 48 -11.93 -6.28 12.27
N LEU A 49 -11.89 -7.03 11.16
CA LEU A 49 -12.93 -7.01 10.14
C LEU A 49 -14.25 -7.61 10.65
N ARG A 50 -14.21 -8.71 11.42
CA ARG A 50 -15.39 -9.31 12.05
C ARG A 50 -16.05 -8.37 13.06
N GLN A 51 -15.25 -7.64 13.84
CA GLN A 51 -15.75 -6.62 14.76
C GLN A 51 -16.40 -5.44 14.05
N ALA A 52 -15.90 -5.07 12.86
CA ALA A 52 -16.50 -4.02 12.05
C ALA A 52 -17.80 -4.47 11.38
N SER A 53 -17.84 -5.69 10.83
CA SER A 53 -19.06 -6.31 10.32
C SER A 53 -18.86 -7.80 10.06
N LYS A 54 -19.50 -8.64 10.88
CA LYS A 54 -19.50 -10.11 10.69
C LYS A 54 -19.98 -10.50 9.29
N TYR A 55 -21.12 -9.96 8.86
CA TYR A 55 -21.71 -10.25 7.55
C TYR A 55 -20.77 -9.94 6.37
N LYS A 56 -20.02 -8.83 6.42
CA LYS A 56 -19.04 -8.52 5.38
C LYS A 56 -17.78 -9.37 5.50
N ALA A 57 -17.35 -9.66 6.72
CA ALA A 57 -16.19 -10.52 6.98
C ALA A 57 -16.42 -11.97 6.53
N ASP A 58 -17.66 -12.46 6.52
CA ASP A 58 -18.01 -13.80 6.00
C ASP A 58 -17.74 -13.95 4.48
N ARG A 59 -17.49 -12.84 3.77
CA ARG A 59 -17.12 -12.83 2.35
C ARG A 59 -15.61 -12.87 2.11
N ILE A 60 -14.80 -12.91 3.16
CA ILE A 60 -13.35 -13.02 3.08
C ILE A 60 -13.01 -14.47 2.72
N GLU A 61 -12.11 -14.66 1.75
CA GLU A 61 -11.63 -15.98 1.38
C GLU A 61 -10.73 -16.52 2.50
N SER A 62 -10.95 -17.77 2.89
CA SER A 62 -10.11 -18.46 3.87
C SER A 62 -9.72 -19.84 3.35
N TRP A 63 -8.46 -20.23 3.51
CA TRP A 63 -7.99 -21.58 3.21
C TRP A 63 -6.93 -22.00 4.22
N ASN A 64 -6.71 -23.31 4.32
CA ASN A 64 -5.64 -23.88 5.13
C ASN A 64 -4.53 -24.38 4.19
N GLU A 65 -3.30 -23.97 4.45
CA GLU A 65 -2.10 -24.39 3.72
C GLU A 65 -1.05 -24.84 4.73
N ASP A 66 -0.59 -26.09 4.63
CA ASP A 66 0.39 -26.69 5.55
C ASP A 66 0.04 -26.58 7.06
N GLY A 67 -1.25 -26.55 7.39
CA GLY A 67 -1.73 -26.43 8.77
C GLY A 67 -1.81 -25.00 9.28
N GLU A 68 -1.54 -24.00 8.44
CA GLU A 68 -1.69 -22.58 8.73
C GLU A 68 -2.94 -22.02 8.02
N ASP A 69 -3.74 -21.24 8.74
CA ASP A 69 -4.92 -20.59 8.17
C ASP A 69 -4.52 -19.27 7.51
N HIS A 70 -4.98 -19.10 6.27
CA HIS A 70 -4.74 -17.92 5.46
C HIS A 70 -6.05 -17.24 5.09
N TYR A 71 -6.01 -15.91 5.00
CA TYR A 71 -7.17 -15.09 4.73
C TYR A 71 -6.86 -14.05 3.66
N LYS A 72 -7.82 -13.81 2.77
CA LYS A 72 -7.64 -12.87 1.66
C LYS A 72 -8.92 -12.11 1.33
N ILE A 73 -8.77 -10.80 1.15
CA ILE A 73 -9.80 -9.97 0.51
C ILE A 73 -9.50 -9.95 -0.98
N SER A 74 -10.44 -10.42 -1.79
CA SER A 74 -10.43 -10.23 -3.23
C SER A 74 -11.25 -8.99 -3.61
N PRO A 75 -10.85 -8.25 -4.67
CA PRO A 75 -11.63 -7.12 -5.17
C PRO A 75 -12.93 -7.56 -5.87
N PRO A 76 -14.02 -6.78 -5.77
CA PRO A 76 -14.15 -5.58 -4.93
C PRO A 76 -14.20 -5.93 -3.45
N CYS A 77 -13.50 -5.15 -2.63
CA CYS A 77 -13.47 -5.32 -1.18
C CYS A 77 -14.90 -5.36 -0.60
N PRO A 78 -15.25 -6.33 0.27
CA PRO A 78 -16.58 -6.43 0.89
C PRO A 78 -17.01 -5.18 1.68
N PHE A 79 -16.04 -4.34 2.06
CA PHE A 79 -16.26 -3.10 2.80
C PHE A 79 -16.30 -1.84 1.93
N LEU A 80 -16.24 -1.98 0.60
CA LEU A 80 -16.42 -0.88 -0.34
C LEU A 80 -17.91 -0.52 -0.45
N GLU A 81 -18.27 0.72 -0.12
CA GLU A 81 -19.62 1.25 -0.21
C GLU A 81 -19.60 2.65 -0.83
N SER A 82 -20.38 2.86 -1.90
CA SER A 82 -20.50 4.16 -2.57
C SER A 82 -19.14 4.82 -2.86
N ASP A 83 -18.20 4.04 -3.43
CA ASP A 83 -16.83 4.45 -3.74
C ASP A 83 -15.99 4.92 -2.53
N LYS A 84 -16.35 4.46 -1.32
CA LYS A 84 -15.62 4.72 -0.08
C LYS A 84 -15.42 3.44 0.73
N CYS A 85 -14.35 3.39 1.51
CA CYS A 85 -14.14 2.31 2.47
C CYS A 85 -15.00 2.57 3.72
N SER A 86 -15.97 1.71 3.99
CA SER A 86 -16.88 1.83 5.15
C SER A 86 -16.19 1.65 6.51
N ILE A 87 -14.94 1.18 6.53
CA ILE A 87 -14.14 0.91 7.73
C ILE A 87 -12.78 1.60 7.68
N TYR A 88 -12.69 2.77 7.07
CA TYR A 88 -11.41 3.43 6.77
C TYR A 88 -10.47 3.55 7.98
N ASP A 89 -10.99 3.85 9.17
CA ASP A 89 -10.17 4.00 10.39
C ASP A 89 -9.81 2.65 11.03
N ARG A 90 -10.52 1.58 10.67
CA ARG A 90 -10.31 0.20 11.15
C ARG A 90 -9.75 -0.69 10.04
N ARG A 91 -9.04 -0.10 9.07
CA ARG A 91 -8.43 -0.81 7.96
C ARG A 91 -7.45 -1.88 8.49
N PRO A 92 -7.41 -3.07 7.87
CA PRO A 92 -6.41 -4.10 8.20
C PRO A 92 -5.00 -3.62 7.82
N THR A 93 -4.00 -4.37 8.25
CA THR A 93 -2.58 -3.99 8.17
C THR A 93 -2.14 -3.63 6.76
N MET A 94 -2.39 -4.49 5.77
CA MET A 94 -2.03 -4.21 4.38
C MET A 94 -2.79 -3.00 3.79
N CYS A 95 -4.05 -2.78 4.17
CA CYS A 95 -4.82 -1.59 3.79
C CYS A 95 -4.25 -0.29 4.40
N ARG A 96 -3.58 -0.38 5.56
CA ARG A 96 -2.88 0.75 6.20
C ARG A 96 -1.53 1.03 5.56
N MET A 97 -0.93 0.09 4.84
CA MET A 97 0.32 0.29 4.10
C MET A 97 0.14 0.95 2.73
N PHE A 98 -1.07 0.88 2.15
CA PHE A 98 -1.34 1.48 0.84
C PHE A 98 -1.03 3.00 0.85
N PRO A 99 -0.32 3.54 -0.17
CA PRO A 99 -0.03 2.99 -1.50
C PRO A 99 1.20 2.09 -1.64
N PHE A 100 1.83 1.67 -0.55
CA PHE A 100 2.86 0.64 -0.61
C PHE A 100 2.25 -0.76 -0.63
N ASN A 101 2.91 -1.70 -1.32
CA ASN A 101 2.58 -3.12 -1.27
C ASN A 101 3.85 -3.97 -1.38
N PHE A 102 3.77 -5.21 -0.92
CA PHE A 102 4.88 -6.16 -1.06
C PHE A 102 5.09 -6.56 -2.52
N SER A 103 6.35 -6.73 -2.88
CA SER A 103 6.77 -7.42 -4.10
C SER A 103 7.09 -8.87 -3.79
N ASN A 104 7.11 -9.73 -4.81
CA ASN A 104 7.63 -11.10 -4.69
C ASN A 104 9.17 -11.11 -4.55
N MET A 105 9.82 -9.96 -4.70
CA MET A 105 11.25 -9.80 -4.43
C MET A 105 11.50 -9.47 -2.95
N PRO A 106 12.51 -10.07 -2.31
CA PRO A 106 12.86 -9.77 -0.93
C PRO A 106 13.30 -8.31 -0.77
N ASP A 107 12.97 -7.72 0.37
CA ASP A 107 13.32 -6.36 0.77
C ASP A 107 12.92 -5.29 -0.25
N VAL A 108 11.80 -5.51 -0.94
CA VAL A 108 11.26 -4.59 -1.93
C VAL A 108 9.79 -4.32 -1.68
N LEU A 109 9.44 -3.03 -1.70
CA LEU A 109 8.07 -2.57 -1.79
C LEU A 109 7.79 -1.92 -3.15
N LEU A 110 6.54 -2.01 -3.57
CA LEU A 110 6.00 -1.31 -4.73
C LEU A 110 5.22 -0.09 -4.25
N LEU A 111 5.35 1.03 -4.95
CA LEU A 111 4.52 2.21 -4.74
C LEU A 111 3.52 2.33 -5.88
N PHE A 112 2.23 2.27 -5.52
CA PHE A 112 1.14 2.45 -6.46
C PHE A 112 0.96 3.92 -6.85
N PRO A 113 0.68 4.25 -8.12
CA PRO A 113 0.59 5.62 -8.60
C PRO A 113 -0.81 6.24 -8.39
N CYS A 114 -1.42 6.05 -7.21
CA CYS A 114 -2.60 6.84 -6.82
C CYS A 114 -2.19 8.27 -6.42
N ASP A 115 -3.15 9.16 -6.16
CA ASP A 115 -2.87 10.55 -5.76
C ASP A 115 -1.91 10.65 -4.56
N MET A 116 -2.12 9.83 -3.52
CA MET A 116 -1.20 9.78 -2.38
C MET A 116 0.18 9.27 -2.80
N GLY A 117 0.24 8.26 -3.67
CA GLY A 117 1.50 7.71 -4.17
C GLY A 117 2.26 8.67 -5.07
N ALA A 118 1.56 9.50 -5.84
CA ALA A 118 2.15 10.58 -6.63
C ALA A 118 2.81 11.62 -5.72
N ASN A 119 2.13 12.05 -4.65
CA ASN A 119 2.71 12.98 -3.68
C ASN A 119 3.98 12.40 -3.01
N ILE A 120 3.95 11.11 -2.63
CA ILE A 120 5.14 10.42 -2.08
C ILE A 120 6.26 10.37 -3.12
N PHE A 121 5.92 10.07 -4.37
CA PHE A 121 6.87 9.96 -5.48
C PHE A 121 7.56 11.30 -5.77
N GLU A 122 6.81 12.41 -5.80
CA GLU A 122 7.33 13.76 -6.00
C GLU A 122 8.39 14.12 -4.94
N ASP A 123 8.07 13.93 -3.66
CA ASP A 123 9.02 14.16 -2.57
C ASP A 123 10.24 13.24 -2.66
N TYR A 124 10.04 11.98 -3.08
CA TYR A 124 11.15 11.05 -3.24
C TYR A 124 12.07 11.44 -4.40
N VAL A 125 11.53 11.96 -5.51
CA VAL A 125 12.31 12.51 -6.62
C VAL A 125 13.17 13.69 -6.12
N GLU A 126 12.59 14.57 -5.32
CA GLU A 126 13.29 15.71 -4.73
C GLU A 126 14.42 15.25 -3.79
N TYR A 127 14.10 14.39 -2.83
CA TYR A 127 15.06 13.78 -1.92
C TYR A 127 16.22 13.11 -2.67
N SER A 128 15.89 12.29 -3.66
CA SER A 128 16.86 11.54 -4.44
C SER A 128 17.81 12.45 -5.21
N LYS A 129 17.30 13.55 -5.76
CA LYS A 129 18.10 14.55 -6.48
C LYS A 129 18.93 15.43 -5.54
N ASN A 130 18.32 16.01 -4.52
CA ASN A 130 18.89 17.11 -3.75
C ASN A 130 19.68 16.63 -2.52
N ILE A 131 19.29 15.50 -1.92
CA ILE A 131 19.91 14.98 -0.70
C ILE A 131 20.86 13.83 -1.03
N LEU A 132 20.43 12.88 -1.85
CA LEU A 132 21.27 11.74 -2.23
C LEU A 132 22.22 12.03 -3.39
N ASN A 133 22.04 13.17 -4.10
CA ASN A 133 22.76 13.49 -5.34
C ASN A 133 22.72 12.34 -6.36
N ARG A 134 21.59 11.62 -6.40
CA ARG A 134 21.36 10.42 -7.22
C ARG A 134 20.01 10.53 -7.93
N PRO A 135 19.83 11.48 -8.87
CA PRO A 135 18.54 11.69 -9.50
C PRO A 135 17.98 10.43 -10.16
N LEU A 136 16.66 10.24 -10.06
CA LEU A 136 15.99 9.15 -10.76
C LEU A 136 16.07 9.35 -12.29
N PRO A 137 16.16 8.26 -13.09
CA PRO A 137 16.15 8.37 -14.54
C PRO A 137 14.87 9.04 -15.05
N ALA A 138 14.99 9.98 -16.01
CA ALA A 138 13.84 10.69 -16.59
C ALA A 138 12.73 9.74 -17.08
N LYS A 139 13.11 8.65 -17.76
CA LYS A 139 12.18 7.60 -18.20
C LYS A 139 11.36 6.97 -17.07
N THR A 140 11.92 6.87 -15.86
CA THR A 140 11.24 6.32 -14.69
C THR A 140 10.22 7.31 -14.15
N ILE A 141 10.58 8.60 -14.12
CA ILE A 141 9.70 9.70 -13.74
C ILE A 141 8.50 9.77 -14.70
N GLU A 142 8.77 9.87 -16.00
CA GLU A 142 7.73 9.93 -17.03
C GLU A 142 6.82 8.70 -16.98
N ALA A 143 7.36 7.49 -16.79
CA ALA A 143 6.56 6.28 -16.71
C ALA A 143 5.64 6.26 -15.48
N PHE A 144 6.11 6.75 -14.33
CA PHE A 144 5.30 6.82 -13.12
C PHE A 144 4.19 7.88 -13.26
N GLU A 145 4.51 9.08 -13.74
CA GLU A 145 3.54 10.16 -14.00
C GLU A 145 2.45 9.72 -14.99
N GLN A 146 2.82 9.07 -16.09
CA GLN A 146 1.85 8.50 -17.03
C GLN A 146 0.97 7.44 -16.38
N SER A 147 1.53 6.66 -15.45
CA SER A 147 0.78 5.64 -14.72
C SER A 147 -0.18 6.27 -13.72
N HIS A 148 0.19 7.39 -13.10
CA HIS A 148 -0.69 8.18 -12.24
C HIS A 148 -1.88 8.74 -13.02
N CYS A 149 -1.64 9.45 -14.13
CA CYS A 149 -2.69 10.05 -14.97
C CYS A 149 -3.72 9.04 -15.51
N SER A 150 -3.34 7.78 -15.63
CA SER A 150 -4.18 6.72 -16.19
C SER A 150 -4.45 5.57 -15.23
N PHE A 151 -4.18 5.75 -13.92
CA PHE A 151 -4.14 4.67 -12.95
C PHE A 151 -5.45 3.87 -12.92
N GLY A 152 -6.57 4.56 -12.66
CA GLY A 152 -7.90 3.92 -12.62
C GLY A 152 -8.30 3.27 -13.96
N ILE A 153 -7.95 3.91 -15.09
CA ILE A 153 -8.29 3.39 -16.43
C ILE A 153 -7.48 2.13 -16.75
N LYS A 154 -6.16 2.14 -16.48
CA LYS A 154 -5.26 1.01 -16.73
C LYS A 154 -5.68 -0.20 -15.91
N LEU A 155 -5.99 0.00 -14.62
CA LEU A 155 -6.47 -1.07 -13.74
C LEU A 155 -7.77 -1.68 -14.25
N ASN A 156 -8.78 -0.85 -14.58
CA ASN A 156 -10.06 -1.34 -15.09
C ASN A 156 -9.93 -2.11 -16.41
N LYS A 157 -8.88 -1.85 -17.20
CA LYS A 157 -8.59 -2.52 -18.47
C LYS A 157 -7.59 -3.68 -18.34
N GLY A 158 -7.15 -4.02 -17.13
CA GLY A 158 -6.13 -5.05 -16.90
C GLY A 158 -4.78 -4.74 -17.55
N LEU A 159 -4.49 -3.46 -17.79
CA LEU A 159 -3.24 -3.02 -18.40
C LEU A 159 -2.13 -2.94 -17.35
N SER A 160 -0.89 -3.14 -17.79
CA SER A 160 0.28 -2.96 -16.92
C SER A 160 0.33 -1.55 -16.36
N VAL A 161 0.48 -1.46 -15.04
CA VAL A 161 0.68 -0.21 -14.30
C VAL A 161 2.11 -0.21 -13.79
N PRO A 162 3.05 0.47 -14.46
CA PRO A 162 4.36 0.73 -13.92
C PRO A 162 4.26 1.33 -12.51
N MET A 163 4.79 0.60 -11.53
CA MET A 163 4.92 1.03 -10.14
C MET A 163 6.38 1.38 -9.86
N LEU A 164 6.62 2.33 -8.95
CA LEU A 164 7.99 2.56 -8.48
C LEU A 164 8.38 1.43 -7.53
N VAL A 165 9.60 0.94 -7.72
CA VAL A 165 10.19 -0.11 -6.89
C VAL A 165 11.10 0.53 -5.85
N PHE A 166 10.85 0.24 -4.58
CA PHE A 166 11.64 0.72 -3.45
C PHE A 166 12.35 -0.42 -2.77
N LYS A 167 13.64 -0.23 -2.48
CA LYS A 167 14.32 -1.08 -1.48
C LYS A 167 13.92 -0.62 -0.10
N VAL A 168 13.73 -1.56 0.82
CA VAL A 168 13.35 -1.26 2.22
C VAL A 168 14.35 -0.30 2.87
N TYR A 169 15.65 -0.47 2.62
CA TYR A 169 16.69 0.44 3.12
C TYR A 169 16.52 1.88 2.59
N ASP A 170 16.18 2.05 1.31
CA ASP A 170 15.96 3.38 0.73
C ASP A 170 14.75 4.07 1.38
N LEU A 171 13.69 3.31 1.71
CA LEU A 171 12.54 3.82 2.46
C LEU A 171 12.89 4.22 3.88
N MET A 172 13.73 3.44 4.58
CA MET A 172 14.19 3.80 5.91
C MET A 172 14.96 5.14 5.89
N ALA A 173 15.82 5.35 4.90
CA ALA A 173 16.53 6.63 4.74
C ALA A 173 15.58 7.78 4.35
N PHE A 174 14.64 7.52 3.44
CA PHE A 174 13.64 8.52 3.03
C PHE A 174 12.71 8.93 4.19
N LYS A 175 12.32 7.98 5.05
CA LYS A 175 11.59 8.25 6.30
C LYS A 175 12.34 9.25 7.19
N GLU A 176 13.65 9.08 7.36
CA GLU A 176 14.47 10.03 8.15
C GLU A 176 14.52 11.42 7.51
N TYR A 177 14.55 11.49 6.18
CA TYR A 177 14.43 12.77 5.47
C TYR A 177 13.08 13.46 5.73
N LEU A 178 11.96 12.74 5.63
CA LEU A 178 10.64 13.31 5.93
C LEU A 178 10.53 13.80 7.37
N ARG A 179 11.11 13.06 8.32
CA ARG A 179 11.16 13.44 9.74
C ARG A 179 12.00 14.70 10.01
N SER A 180 13.03 14.94 9.20
CA SER A 180 13.95 16.07 9.41
C SER A 180 13.33 17.45 9.16
N GLY A 181 12.16 17.51 8.49
CA GLY A 181 11.54 18.77 8.09
C GLY A 181 12.32 19.54 7.01
N LEU A 182 13.26 18.86 6.32
CA LEU A 182 13.95 19.37 5.12
C LEU A 182 13.11 19.22 3.84
N LYS A 183 11.88 18.73 3.97
CA LYS A 183 10.83 18.79 2.96
C LYS A 183 10.22 20.19 2.92
#